data_AF-A0A972H772-F1
#
_entry.id   AF-A0A972H772-F1
#
_cell.length_a   1.000
_cell.length_b   1.000
_cell.length_c   1.000
_cell.angle_alpha   90.00
_cell.angle_beta   90.00
_cell.angle_gamma   90.00
#
_symmetry.space_group_name_H-M   'P 1'
#
loop_
_entity.id
_entity.type
_entity.pdbx_description
1 polymer ?
#
loop_
_entity_poly.entity_id
_entity_poly.type
_entity_poly.pdbx_seq_one_letter_code
_entity_poly.pdbx_strand_id
1 'polypeptide(L)'
;MSKALQQSADMVLITDCEGVVEYINPAFEKITGYSIDEVIGGSPGILKSGKQDSDFYCKVWDTILSGEVFSDVFVNRKKNGELY
;
A
#
# COMPACT_ATOMS: atom_id res chain seq x y z
N MET A 1 -7.27 2.64 17.45
CA MET A 1 -7.26 1.64 16.35
C MET A 1 -7.55 0.26 16.92
N SER A 2 -8.32 -0.58 16.24
CA SER A 2 -8.80 -1.88 16.76
C SER A 2 -7.70 -2.94 16.73
N LYS A 3 -7.61 -3.79 17.76
CA LYS A 3 -6.66 -4.93 17.83
C LYS A 3 -6.79 -5.88 16.64
N ALA A 4 -7.95 -5.92 15.99
CA ALA A 4 -8.20 -6.73 14.80
C ALA A 4 -7.27 -6.36 13.63
N LEU A 5 -6.99 -5.07 13.41
CA LEU A 5 -6.12 -4.63 12.31
C LEU A 5 -4.67 -5.03 12.52
N GLN A 6 -4.22 -4.99 13.78
CA GLN A 6 -2.86 -5.38 14.17
C GLN A 6 -2.64 -6.90 14.11
N GLN A 7 -3.71 -7.70 14.14
CA GLN A 7 -3.66 -9.17 14.15
C GLN A 7 -4.07 -9.80 12.82
N SER A 8 -4.50 -9.01 11.82
CA SER A 8 -4.81 -9.55 10.49
C SER A 8 -3.57 -10.13 9.82
N ALA A 9 -3.72 -11.24 9.11
CA ALA A 9 -2.68 -11.78 8.24
C ALA A 9 -2.51 -10.95 6.97
N ASP A 10 -3.53 -10.18 6.60
CA ASP A 10 -3.51 -9.31 5.43
C ASP A 10 -2.80 -7.99 5.75
N MET A 11 -2.04 -7.49 4.77
CA MET A 11 -1.39 -6.19 4.88
C MET A 11 -2.44 -5.09 4.87
N VAL A 12 -2.29 -4.14 5.78
CA VAL A 12 -3.10 -2.92 5.81
C VAL A 12 -2.18 -1.73 5.82
N LEU A 13 -2.49 -0.78 4.94
CA LEU A 13 -1.85 0.52 4.83
C LEU A 13 -2.96 1.58 4.70
N ILE A 14 -2.81 2.69 5.42
CA ILE A 14 -3.74 3.82 5.41
C ILE A 14 -2.95 5.06 5.01
N THR A 15 -3.51 5.84 4.09
CA THR A 15 -2.97 7.13 3.67
C THR A 15 -3.94 8.27 3.95
N ASP A 16 -3.43 9.48 3.98
CA ASP A 16 -4.26 10.67 3.80
C ASP A 16 -4.73 10.81 2.33
N CYS A 17 -5.48 11.88 2.05
CA CYS A 17 -6.02 12.18 0.72
C CYS A 17 -4.94 12.59 -0.30
N GLU A 18 -3.74 12.96 0.15
CA GLU A 18 -2.59 13.27 -0.73
C GLU A 18 -1.75 12.02 -1.04
N GLY A 19 -2.13 10.87 -0.47
CA GLY A 19 -1.44 9.60 -0.66
C GLY A 19 -0.21 9.44 0.23
N VAL A 20 -0.11 10.21 1.32
CA VAL A 20 0.93 10.08 2.33
C VAL A 20 0.54 9.01 3.33
N VAL A 21 1.43 8.05 3.60
CA VAL A 21 1.14 6.93 4.51
C VAL A 21 1.13 7.40 5.96
N GLU A 22 0.00 7.19 6.63
CA GLU A 22 -0.21 7.53 8.05
C GLU A 22 -0.15 6.29 8.96
N TYR A 23 -0.38 5.09 8.42
CA TYR A 23 -0.39 3.86 9.20
C TYR A 23 -0.08 2.63 8.35
N ILE A 24 0.65 1.68 8.94
CA ILE A 24 0.77 0.30 8.48
C ILE A 24 0.55 -0.69 9.62
N ASN A 25 0.08 -1.89 9.32
CA ASN A 25 0.00 -2.97 10.31
C ASN A 25 1.28 -3.85 10.31
N PRO A 26 1.50 -4.69 11.35
CA PRO A 26 2.68 -5.56 11.41
C PRO A 26 2.78 -6.57 10.24
N ALA A 27 1.66 -6.96 9.64
CA ALA A 27 1.65 -7.84 8.47
C ALA A 27 2.31 -7.17 7.26
N PHE A 28 2.13 -5.86 7.08
CA PHE A 28 2.80 -5.07 6.06
C PHE A 28 4.33 -5.22 6.17
N GLU A 29 4.90 -4.98 7.35
CA GLU A 29 6.35 -5.07 7.55
C GLU A 29 6.85 -6.48 7.27
N LYS A 30 6.13 -7.49 7.77
CA LYS A 30 6.49 -8.91 7.61
C LYS A 30 6.48 -9.35 6.13
N ILE A 31 5.51 -8.90 5.36
CA ILE A 31 5.32 -9.34 3.96
C ILE A 31 6.19 -8.52 3.01
N THR A 32 6.30 -7.21 3.20
CA THR A 32 7.03 -6.31 2.30
C THR A 32 8.51 -6.17 2.65
N GLY A 33 8.87 -6.36 3.92
CA GLY A 33 10.22 -6.15 4.45
C GLY A 33 10.58 -4.70 4.73
N TYR A 34 9.66 -3.74 4.54
CA TYR A 34 9.86 -2.33 4.91
C TYR A 34 9.42 -2.09 6.36
N SER A 35 10.21 -1.34 7.13
CA SER A 35 9.79 -0.92 8.47
C SER A 35 8.86 0.30 8.41
N ILE A 36 8.12 0.51 9.49
CA ILE A 36 7.24 1.68 9.67
C ILE A 36 7.98 3.00 9.42
N ASP A 37 9.20 3.15 9.92
CA ASP A 37 10.01 4.36 9.76
C ASP A 37 10.41 4.64 8.30
N GLU A 38 10.45 3.61 7.44
CA GLU A 38 10.75 3.75 6.02
C GLU A 38 9.51 4.13 5.18
N VAL A 39 8.31 3.95 5.74
CA VAL A 39 7.05 4.02 4.99
C VAL A 39 6.20 5.21 5.44
N ILE A 40 6.13 5.48 6.75
CA ILE A 40 5.35 6.59 7.30
C ILE A 40 5.84 7.93 6.74
N GLY A 41 4.90 8.79 6.34
CA GLY A 41 5.20 10.07 5.71
C GLY A 41 5.65 9.96 4.24
N GLY A 42 5.80 8.74 3.73
CA GLY A 42 6.12 8.45 2.33
C GLY A 42 4.89 8.14 1.49
N SER A 43 5.14 7.71 0.25
CA SER A 43 4.09 7.27 -0.67
C SER A 43 4.04 5.73 -0.75
N PRO A 44 2.86 5.11 -0.93
CA PRO A 44 2.73 3.68 -1.26
C PRO A 44 3.50 3.28 -2.53
N GLY A 45 3.94 4.26 -3.33
CA GLY A 45 4.77 4.08 -4.50
C GLY A 45 6.05 3.28 -4.28
N ILE A 46 6.54 3.15 -3.03
CA ILE A 46 7.69 2.31 -2.69
C ILE A 46 7.50 0.83 -3.07
N LEU A 47 6.25 0.35 -3.12
CA LEU A 47 5.91 -1.02 -3.48
C LEU A 47 5.84 -1.26 -5.00
N LYS A 48 5.98 -0.22 -5.84
CA LYS A 48 5.77 -0.34 -7.30
C LYS A 48 6.77 -1.32 -7.92
N SER A 49 6.22 -2.34 -8.60
CA SER A 49 7.02 -3.31 -9.37
C SER A 49 7.38 -2.83 -10.78
N GLY A 50 6.66 -1.83 -11.30
CA GLY A 50 6.74 -1.41 -12.70
C GLY A 50 5.98 -2.34 -13.67
N LYS A 51 5.14 -3.25 -13.15
CA LYS A 51 4.26 -4.11 -13.97
C LYS A 51 2.93 -3.44 -14.31
N GLN A 52 2.50 -2.49 -13.49
CA GLN A 52 1.35 -1.63 -13.75
C GLN A 52 1.81 -0.40 -14.54
N ASP A 53 1.02 -0.03 -15.54
CA ASP A 53 1.25 1.17 -16.33
C ASP A 53 0.68 2.43 -15.64
N SER A 54 0.86 3.59 -16.28
CA SER A 54 0.31 4.86 -15.80
C SER A 54 -1.20 4.85 -15.72
N ASP A 55 -1.87 4.26 -16.72
CA ASP A 55 -3.33 4.28 -16.86
C ASP A 55 -4.00 3.49 -15.72
N PHE A 56 -3.36 2.41 -15.27
CA PHE A 56 -3.77 1.68 -14.09
C PHE A 56 -3.74 2.58 -12.84
N TYR A 57 -2.65 3.31 -12.59
CA TYR A 57 -2.57 4.19 -11.42
C TYR A 57 -3.51 5.39 -11.53
N CYS A 58 -3.77 5.92 -12.73
CA CYS A 58 -4.80 6.93 -12.95
C CYS A 58 -6.17 6.42 -12.49
N LYS A 59 -6.55 5.20 -12.92
CA LYS A 59 -7.83 4.59 -12.51
C LYS A 59 -7.93 4.41 -10.98
N VAL A 60 -6.85 3.98 -10.34
CA VAL A 60 -6.80 3.81 -8.87
C VAL A 60 -7.13 5.14 -8.19
N TRP A 61 -6.40 6.21 -8.53
CA TRP A 61 -6.56 7.50 -7.89
C TRP A 61 -7.86 8.20 -8.26
N ASP A 62 -8.31 8.12 -9.51
CA ASP A 62 -9.60 8.68 -9.93
C ASP A 62 -10.76 8.02 -9.14
N THR A 63 -10.69 6.70 -8.93
CA THR A 63 -11.70 5.96 -8.15
C THR A 63 -11.67 6.40 -6.68
N ILE A 64 -10.50 6.38 -6.04
CA ILE A 64 -10.36 6.73 -4.62
C ILE A 64 -10.78 8.19 -4.37
N LEU A 65 -10.35 9.12 -5.21
CA LEU A 65 -10.66 10.55 -5.07
C LEU A 65 -12.12 10.88 -5.37
N SER A 66 -12.83 10.03 -6.12
CA SER A 66 -14.29 10.12 -6.29
C SER A 66 -15.08 9.64 -5.07
N GLY A 67 -14.42 9.09 -4.05
CA GLY A 67 -15.06 8.50 -2.87
C GLY A 67 -15.52 7.06 -3.05
N GLU A 68 -15.14 6.43 -4.17
CA GLU A 68 -15.50 5.06 -4.52
C GLU A 68 -14.43 4.05 -4.09
N VAL A 69 -14.84 2.79 -3.94
CA VAL A 69 -13.92 1.69 -3.57
C VAL A 69 -13.24 1.12 -4.81
N PHE A 70 -11.92 1.14 -4.82
CA PHE A 70 -11.11 0.44 -5.83
C PHE A 70 -10.71 -0.96 -5.35
N SER A 71 -10.81 -1.97 -6.22
CA SER A 71 -10.37 -3.35 -5.93
C SER A 71 -9.82 -3.99 -7.19
N ASP A 72 -8.55 -4.41 -7.15
CA ASP A 72 -7.87 -5.10 -8.25
C ASP A 72 -6.63 -5.84 -7.73
N VAL A 73 -5.97 -6.61 -8.58
CA VAL A 73 -4.73 -7.33 -8.29
C VAL A 73 -3.52 -6.48 -8.63
N PHE A 74 -2.66 -6.27 -7.64
CA PHE A 74 -1.39 -5.58 -7.78
C PHE A 74 -0.27 -6.62 -7.77
N VAL A 75 0.66 -6.47 -8.71
CA VAL A 75 1.99 -7.08 -8.65
C VAL A 75 2.91 -6.05 -8.02
N ASN A 76 3.29 -6.27 -6.77
CA ASN A 76 4.14 -5.37 -6.01
C ASN A 76 5.55 -5.96 -5.84
N ARG A 77 6.48 -5.14 -5.36
CA ARG A 77 7.85 -5.54 -5.09
C ARG A 77 8.19 -5.33 -3.62
N LYS A 78 8.72 -6.37 -2.99
CA LYS A 78 9.28 -6.32 -1.63
C LYS A 78 10.61 -5.57 -1.63
N LYS A 79 11.09 -5.19 -0.45
CA LYS A 79 12.40 -4.55 -0.25
C LYS A 79 13.57 -5.35 -0.81
N ASN A 80 13.48 -6.69 -0.76
CA ASN A 80 14.50 -7.60 -1.30
C ASN A 80 14.43 -7.76 -2.84
N GLY A 81 13.48 -7.12 -3.53
CA GLY A 81 13.30 -7.20 -4.97
C GLY A 81 12.32 -8.27 -5.46
N GLU A 82 11.87 -9.18 -4.60
CA GLU A 82 10.92 -10.24 -4.93
C GLU A 82 9.54 -9.65 -5.27
N LEU A 83 8.89 -10.21 -6.29
CA LEU A 83 7.54 -9.81 -6.68
C LEU A 83 6.49 -10.68 -5.98
N TYR A 84 5.36 -10.09 -5.64
CA TYR A 84 4.20 -10.76 -5.07
C TYR A 84 2.90 -10.15 -5.59
#